data_AF-A0AAV8WY00-F1
#
_entry.id   AF-A0AAV8WY00-F1
#
_cell.length_a   1.000
_cell.length_b   1.000
_cell.length_c   1.000
_cell.angle_alpha   90.00
_cell.angle_beta   90.00
_cell.angle_gamma   90.00
#
_symmetry.space_group_name_H-M   'P 1'
#
loop_
_entity.id
_entity.type
_entity.pdbx_description
1 polymer ?
#
loop_
_entity_poly.entity_id
_entity_poly.type
_entity_poly.pdbx_seq_one_letter_code
_entity_poly.pdbx_strand_id
1 'polypeptide(L)'
;MGWLLFSYRGERTVSKIVDEVCLSLWNHLQPIFLKMPDEQSWKTYENEFGARWQFPKCVGVIDGKHVIIKSPSNSGTSYFSYKKIFSVVLLAIASANSDLITIDVGSSSRFSDGGIFSDSPIGRKLKMNSFHLPKPSKMENYTDGKFPYVVVSLMKNLMWPFPRR
;
A
#
# COMPACT_ATOMS: atom_id res chain seq x y z
N MET A 1 -40.98 28.20 -10.15
CA MET A 1 -39.65 28.52 -10.70
C MET A 1 -38.60 28.37 -9.59
N GLY A 2 -37.92 27.23 -9.48
CA GLY A 2 -36.92 27.02 -8.42
C GLY A 2 -35.89 25.92 -8.70
N TRP A 3 -35.99 25.24 -9.85
CA TRP A 3 -35.15 24.09 -10.19
C TRP A 3 -33.97 24.41 -11.11
N LEU A 4 -33.79 25.67 -11.51
CA LEU A 4 -32.79 26.07 -12.51
C LEU A 4 -31.54 26.78 -11.95
N LEU A 5 -31.45 27.05 -10.65
CA LEU A 5 -30.33 27.80 -10.06
C LEU A 5 -29.19 26.94 -9.46
N PHE A 6 -29.34 25.61 -9.36
CA PHE A 6 -28.27 24.74 -8.87
C PHE A 6 -27.24 24.35 -9.94
N SER A 7 -27.58 24.53 -11.22
CA SER A 7 -26.81 23.95 -12.33
C SER A 7 -25.49 24.69 -12.65
N TYR A 8 -25.31 25.94 -12.22
CA TYR A 8 -24.14 26.76 -12.61
C TYR A 8 -23.24 27.25 -11.46
N ARG A 9 -23.56 26.94 -10.20
CA ARG A 9 -22.71 27.27 -9.03
C ARG A 9 -22.16 26.03 -8.28
N GLY A 10 -22.25 24.85 -8.90
CA GLY A 10 -22.12 23.56 -8.20
C GLY A 10 -20.75 22.89 -8.23
N GLU A 11 -20.04 22.87 -9.38
CA GLU A 11 -18.87 21.97 -9.52
C GLU A 11 -17.68 22.35 -8.64
N ARG A 12 -17.30 23.63 -8.61
CA ARG A 12 -16.14 24.09 -7.80
C ARG A 12 -16.43 24.04 -6.30
N THR A 13 -17.66 24.30 -5.89
CA THR A 13 -18.06 24.25 -4.47
C THR A 13 -18.13 22.82 -3.98
N VAL A 14 -18.73 21.91 -4.75
CA VAL A 14 -18.76 20.48 -4.42
C VAL A 14 -17.36 19.87 -4.43
N SER A 15 -16.51 20.21 -5.40
CA SER A 15 -15.10 19.76 -5.41
C SER A 15 -14.37 20.16 -4.14
N LYS A 16 -14.49 21.43 -3.71
CA LYS A 16 -13.88 21.90 -2.46
C LYS A 16 -14.39 21.15 -1.24
N ILE A 17 -15.69 20.91 -1.15
CA ILE A 17 -16.27 20.15 -0.03
C ILE A 17 -15.74 18.72 -0.02
N VAL A 18 -15.64 18.06 -1.18
CA VAL A 18 -15.06 16.71 -1.29
C VAL A 18 -13.60 16.72 -0.85
N ASP A 19 -12.81 17.69 -1.29
CA ASP A 19 -11.40 17.82 -0.91
C ASP A 19 -11.25 18.07 0.61
N GLU A 20 -12.06 18.96 1.18
CA GLU A 20 -12.09 19.27 2.61
C GLU A 20 -12.49 18.06 3.46
N VAL A 21 -13.52 17.32 3.04
CA VAL A 21 -13.98 16.11 3.73
C VAL A 21 -12.94 15.00 3.63
N CYS A 22 -12.37 14.75 2.45
CA CYS A 22 -11.31 13.76 2.26
C CYS A 22 -10.07 14.10 3.11
N LEU A 23 -9.66 15.36 3.15
CA LEU A 23 -8.54 15.81 3.97
C LEU A 23 -8.84 15.66 5.46
N SER A 24 -10.07 15.99 5.89
CA SER A 24 -10.49 15.82 7.27
C SER A 24 -10.50 14.33 7.67
N LEU A 25 -11.06 13.46 6.83
CA LEU A 25 -11.04 12.01 7.04
C LEU A 25 -9.61 11.49 7.13
N TRP A 26 -8.73 11.91 6.23
CA TRP A 26 -7.33 11.50 6.25
C TRP A 26 -6.66 11.92 7.56
N ASN A 27 -6.77 13.19 7.95
CA ASN A 27 -6.09 13.72 9.13
C ASN A 27 -6.56 13.06 10.44
N HIS A 28 -7.81 12.61 10.52
CA HIS A 28 -8.35 12.00 11.74
C HIS A 28 -8.30 10.47 11.74
N LEU A 29 -8.51 9.82 10.59
CA LEU A 29 -8.59 8.35 10.50
C LEU A 29 -7.25 7.69 10.19
N GLN A 30 -6.38 8.33 9.40
CA GLN A 30 -5.07 7.75 9.05
C GLN A 30 -4.23 7.42 10.30
N PRO A 31 -4.14 8.27 11.34
CA PRO A 31 -3.37 7.94 12.54
C PRO A 31 -3.96 6.79 13.37
N ILE A 32 -5.24 6.46 13.18
CA ILE A 32 -5.95 5.40 13.91
C ILE A 32 -5.82 4.07 13.18
N PHE A 33 -6.09 4.05 11.87
CA PHE A 33 -6.20 2.82 11.07
C PHE A 33 -4.95 2.48 10.27
N LEU A 34 -4.11 3.47 9.92
CA LEU A 34 -2.90 3.30 9.10
C LEU A 34 -1.66 3.79 9.85
N LYS A 35 -1.67 3.61 11.17
CA LYS A 35 -0.51 3.92 12.02
C LYS A 35 0.67 3.04 11.60
N MET A 36 1.86 3.64 11.54
CA MET A 36 3.08 2.89 11.32
C MET A 36 3.22 1.78 12.38
N PRO A 37 3.33 0.50 11.98
CA PRO A 37 3.42 -0.58 12.93
C PRO A 37 4.74 -0.54 13.73
N ASP A 38 4.66 -0.95 14.98
CA ASP A 38 5.83 -1.19 15.82
C ASP A 38 6.22 -2.68 15.82
N GLU A 39 7.32 -3.00 16.53
CA GLU A 39 7.81 -4.38 16.61
C GLU A 39 6.77 -5.35 17.19
N GLN A 40 5.91 -4.89 18.10
CA GLN A 40 4.89 -5.73 18.72
C GLN A 40 3.74 -5.99 17.74
N SER A 41 3.29 -4.97 17.01
CA SER A 41 2.31 -5.13 15.93
C SER A 41 2.79 -6.15 14.89
N TRP A 42 4.08 -6.11 14.50
CA TRP A 42 4.63 -7.08 13.55
C TRP A 42 4.59 -8.53 14.06
N LYS A 43 4.84 -8.75 15.36
CA LYS A 43 4.70 -10.08 15.98
C LYS A 43 3.24 -10.53 16.02
N THR A 44 2.31 -9.60 16.24
CA THR A 44 0.88 -9.92 16.13
C THR A 44 0.53 -10.37 14.72
N TYR A 45 0.94 -9.62 13.69
CA TYR A 45 0.70 -10.01 12.30
C TYR A 45 1.36 -11.36 11.96
N GLU A 46 2.57 -11.62 12.43
CA GLU A 46 3.22 -12.94 12.29
C GLU A 46 2.33 -14.07 12.82
N ASN A 47 1.84 -13.93 14.04
CA ASN A 47 1.00 -14.95 14.67
C ASN A 47 -0.29 -15.17 13.89
N GLU A 48 -0.91 -14.10 13.38
CA GLU A 48 -2.12 -14.19 12.55
C GLU A 48 -1.84 -14.91 11.22
N PHE A 49 -0.74 -14.61 10.54
CA PHE A 49 -0.32 -15.30 9.33
C PHE A 49 0.00 -16.77 9.59
N GLY A 50 0.70 -17.08 10.68
CA GLY A 50 0.99 -18.44 11.12
C GLY A 50 -0.29 -19.24 11.41
N ALA A 51 -1.25 -18.64 12.13
CA ALA A 51 -2.49 -19.30 12.51
C ALA A 51 -3.45 -19.49 11.33
N ARG A 52 -3.63 -18.48 10.47
CA ARG A 52 -4.64 -18.49 9.40
C ARG A 52 -4.15 -19.10 8.11
N TRP A 53 -2.89 -18.85 7.75
CA TRP A 53 -2.32 -19.20 6.45
C TRP A 53 -1.16 -20.21 6.56
N GLN A 54 -0.82 -20.67 7.77
CA GLN A 54 0.31 -21.56 8.02
C GLN A 54 1.63 -21.02 7.45
N PHE A 55 1.77 -19.69 7.42
CA PHE A 55 2.95 -19.01 6.90
C PHE A 55 3.68 -18.29 8.05
N PRO A 56 4.50 -19.01 8.84
CA PRO A 56 5.28 -18.38 9.90
C PRO A 56 6.26 -17.35 9.34
N LYS A 57 6.61 -16.35 10.13
CA LYS A 57 7.47 -15.20 9.75
C LYS A 57 6.91 -14.28 8.67
N CYS A 58 5.77 -14.58 8.03
CA CYS A 58 5.07 -13.62 7.18
C CYS A 58 4.40 -12.57 8.06
N VAL A 59 4.60 -11.29 7.76
CA VAL A 59 4.02 -10.18 8.53
C VAL A 59 3.16 -9.24 7.70
N GLY A 60 3.08 -9.49 6.40
CA GLY A 60 2.29 -8.68 5.49
C GLY A 60 2.37 -9.18 4.06
N VAL A 61 1.35 -8.85 3.30
CA VAL A 61 1.29 -9.12 1.86
C VAL A 61 1.23 -7.78 1.14
N ILE A 62 2.11 -7.55 0.17
CA ILE A 62 2.15 -6.31 -0.61
C ILE A 62 1.58 -6.51 -2.01
N ASP A 63 0.71 -5.59 -2.42
CA ASP A 63 0.16 -5.55 -3.77
C ASP A 63 -0.09 -4.11 -4.25
N GLY A 64 -0.06 -3.92 -5.58
CA GLY A 64 -0.31 -2.67 -6.25
C GLY A 64 -1.66 -2.67 -6.98
N LYS A 65 -2.47 -1.63 -6.78
CA LYS A 65 -3.74 -1.43 -7.47
C LYS A 65 -3.73 -0.16 -8.30
N HIS A 66 -4.09 -0.28 -9.58
CA HIS A 66 -4.32 0.87 -10.44
C HIS A 66 -5.67 1.53 -10.12
N VAL A 67 -5.62 2.77 -9.66
CA VAL A 67 -6.80 3.63 -9.49
C VAL A 67 -6.93 4.50 -10.73
N ILE A 68 -8.00 4.29 -11.49
CA ILE A 68 -8.26 5.04 -12.71
C ILE A 68 -8.61 6.49 -12.34
N ILE A 69 -7.97 7.44 -13.00
CA ILE A 69 -8.20 8.87 -12.82
C ILE A 69 -8.53 9.54 -14.15
N LYS A 70 -9.17 10.71 -14.08
CA LYS A 70 -9.20 11.62 -15.24
C LYS A 70 -7.80 12.16 -15.47
N SER A 71 -7.43 12.38 -16.73
CA SER A 71 -6.15 13.01 -17.09
C SER A 71 -5.96 14.32 -16.30
N PRO A 72 -4.90 14.44 -15.48
CA PRO A 72 -4.61 15.72 -14.83
C PRO A 72 -4.22 16.75 -15.89
N SER A 73 -4.64 18.01 -15.71
CA SER A 73 -4.30 19.10 -16.61
C SER A 73 -2.79 19.21 -16.78
N ASN A 74 -2.31 19.38 -18.01
CA ASN A 74 -0.88 19.48 -18.34
C ASN A 74 -0.01 18.28 -17.92
N SER A 75 -0.60 17.11 -17.64
CA SER A 75 0.16 15.91 -17.26
C SER A 75 0.87 15.20 -18.43
N GLY A 76 0.62 15.66 -19.66
CA GLY A 76 1.08 15.00 -20.87
C GLY A 76 0.65 13.53 -20.86
N THR A 77 1.63 12.64 -20.83
CA THR A 77 1.39 11.20 -20.78
C THR A 77 1.79 10.57 -19.44
N SER A 78 2.26 11.35 -18.45
CA SER A 78 2.89 10.88 -17.19
C SER A 78 2.03 9.97 -16.31
N TYR A 79 0.71 9.91 -16.48
CA TYR A 79 -0.18 8.94 -15.82
C TYR A 79 -0.87 8.00 -16.81
N PHE A 80 -0.57 8.14 -18.09
CA PHE A 80 -1.10 7.33 -19.17
C PHE A 80 -0.36 6.00 -19.22
N SER A 81 -1.04 4.95 -18.78
CA SER A 81 -0.57 3.57 -18.87
C SER A 81 -0.59 3.08 -20.33
N TYR A 82 0.14 1.98 -20.60
CA TYR A 82 0.11 1.30 -21.91
C TYR A 82 -1.30 0.91 -22.36
N LYS A 83 -2.22 0.68 -21.40
CA LYS A 83 -3.64 0.38 -21.66
C LYS A 83 -4.46 1.59 -22.12
N LYS A 84 -3.81 2.72 -22.42
CA LYS A 84 -4.43 4.00 -22.81
C LYS A 84 -5.38 4.58 -21.76
N ILE A 85 -5.12 4.30 -20.49
CA ILE A 85 -5.91 4.78 -19.34
C ILE A 85 -5.01 5.58 -18.41
N PHE A 86 -5.51 6.71 -17.91
CA PHE A 86 -4.85 7.48 -16.87
C PHE A 86 -5.07 6.80 -15.50
N SER A 87 -4.00 6.46 -14.79
CA SER A 87 -4.12 5.87 -13.45
C SER A 87 -2.98 6.28 -12.52
N VAL A 88 -3.28 6.27 -11.22
CA VAL A 88 -2.28 6.32 -10.15
C VAL A 88 -2.21 4.94 -9.51
N VAL A 89 -1.03 4.56 -9.03
CA VAL A 89 -0.86 3.31 -8.31
C VAL A 89 -1.04 3.55 -6.81
N LEU A 90 -1.88 2.72 -6.20
CA LEU A 90 -1.99 2.53 -4.76
C LEU A 90 -1.23 1.25 -4.43
N LEU A 91 -0.14 1.36 -3.70
CA LEU A 91 0.62 0.24 -3.16
C LEU A 91 0.18 0.03 -1.70
N ALA A 92 -0.13 -1.19 -1.30
CA ALA A 92 -0.58 -1.47 0.05
C ALA A 92 0.02 -2.75 0.61
N ILE A 93 0.31 -2.73 1.91
CA ILE A 93 0.59 -3.94 2.70
C ILE A 93 -0.70 -4.30 3.45
N ALA A 94 -1.16 -5.53 3.28
CA ALA A 94 -2.31 -6.09 3.96
C ALA A 94 -1.90 -7.13 5.03
N SER A 95 -2.71 -7.23 6.08
CA SER A 95 -2.58 -8.22 7.15
C SER A 95 -3.14 -9.59 6.72
N ALA A 96 -2.95 -10.59 7.58
CA ALA A 96 -3.55 -11.91 7.40
C ALA A 96 -5.08 -11.85 7.37
N ASN A 97 -5.69 -10.82 7.95
CA ASN A 97 -7.13 -10.59 8.05
C ASN A 97 -7.71 -9.77 6.90
N SER A 98 -6.88 -9.43 5.89
CA SER A 98 -7.25 -8.57 4.75
C SER A 98 -7.47 -7.10 5.12
N ASP A 99 -6.98 -6.67 6.29
CA ASP A 99 -6.93 -5.26 6.68
C ASP A 99 -5.70 -4.58 6.10
N LEU A 100 -5.81 -3.29 5.78
CA LEU A 100 -4.67 -2.51 5.31
C LEU A 100 -3.79 -2.11 6.49
N ILE A 101 -2.52 -2.52 6.47
CA ILE A 101 -1.52 -2.15 7.47
C ILE A 101 -0.94 -0.77 7.12
N THR A 102 -0.58 -0.58 5.86
CA THR A 102 -0.07 0.70 5.35
C THR A 102 -0.35 0.82 3.87
N ILE A 103 -0.41 2.06 3.38
CA ILE A 103 -0.54 2.36 1.95
C ILE A 103 0.49 3.41 1.52
N ASP A 104 0.78 3.43 0.22
CA ASP A 104 1.48 4.49 -0.49
C ASP A 104 0.71 4.78 -1.79
N VAL A 105 0.44 6.05 -2.06
CA VAL A 105 -0.43 6.47 -3.17
C VAL A 105 0.26 7.56 -3.97
N GLY A 106 0.22 7.44 -5.30
CA GLY A 106 0.58 8.53 -6.21
C GLY A 106 1.67 8.21 -7.20
N SER A 107 2.24 7.00 -7.16
CA SER A 107 3.19 6.56 -8.19
C SER A 107 2.52 6.51 -9.56
N SER A 108 3.26 6.95 -10.58
CA SER A 108 2.80 6.87 -11.96
C SER A 108 2.63 5.41 -12.39
N SER A 109 1.51 5.10 -13.04
CA SER A 109 1.21 3.79 -13.60
C SER A 109 2.06 3.39 -14.82
N ARG A 110 3.09 4.16 -15.14
CA ARG A 110 4.03 3.86 -16.23
C ARG A 110 5.13 2.92 -15.82
N PHE A 111 5.48 2.95 -14.53
CA PHE A 111 6.56 2.15 -13.99
C PHE A 111 6.05 0.73 -13.73
N SER A 112 6.96 -0.25 -13.81
CA SER A 112 6.64 -1.63 -13.42
C SER A 112 6.37 -1.71 -11.91
N ASP A 113 5.62 -2.71 -11.48
CA ASP A 113 5.32 -2.92 -10.06
C ASP A 113 6.60 -2.98 -9.20
N GLY A 114 7.66 -3.61 -9.72
CA GLY A 114 8.97 -3.65 -9.08
C GLY A 114 9.67 -2.29 -8.99
N GLY A 115 9.53 -1.43 -10.01
CA GLY A 115 10.05 -0.06 -9.99
C GLY A 115 9.27 0.82 -9.01
N ILE A 116 7.94 0.74 -9.03
CA ILE A 116 7.04 1.43 -8.10
C ILE A 116 7.38 1.04 -6.66
N PHE A 117 7.50 -0.27 -6.38
CA PHE A 117 7.89 -0.75 -5.07
C PHE A 117 9.27 -0.20 -4.67
N SER A 118 10.27 -0.30 -5.54
CA SER A 118 11.64 0.12 -5.26
C SER A 118 11.74 1.58 -4.80
N ASP A 119 10.95 2.46 -5.41
CA ASP A 119 11.02 3.90 -5.20
C ASP A 119 10.01 4.39 -4.13
N SER A 120 8.98 3.59 -3.85
CA SER A 120 7.97 3.86 -2.80
C SER A 120 8.63 4.05 -1.42
N PRO A 121 8.05 4.88 -0.53
CA PRO A 121 8.47 4.95 0.87
C PRO A 121 8.41 3.59 1.56
N ILE A 122 7.45 2.73 1.20
CA ILE A 122 7.34 1.36 1.73
C ILE A 122 8.59 0.55 1.36
N GLY A 123 8.93 0.46 0.08
CA GLY A 123 10.08 -0.30 -0.38
C GLY A 123 11.41 0.27 0.09
N ARG A 124 11.55 1.60 0.17
CA ARG A 124 12.74 2.23 0.77
C ARG A 124 12.89 1.88 2.25
N LYS A 125 11.82 1.96 3.05
CA LYS A 125 11.88 1.61 4.47
C LYS A 125 12.19 0.12 4.71
N LEU A 126 11.65 -0.77 3.87
CA LEU A 126 11.98 -2.19 3.92
C LEU A 126 13.44 -2.46 3.57
N LYS A 127 13.99 -1.82 2.53
CA LYS A 127 15.41 -1.95 2.14
C LYS A 127 16.37 -1.38 3.19
N MET A 128 15.99 -0.29 3.87
CA MET A 128 16.80 0.39 4.88
C MET A 128 16.61 -0.17 6.30
N ASN A 129 15.82 -1.22 6.50
CA ASN A 129 15.44 -1.75 7.82
C ASN A 129 14.82 -0.70 8.76
N SER A 130 14.17 0.34 8.21
CA SER A 130 13.51 1.41 8.97
C SER A 130 12.00 1.21 9.08
N PHE A 131 11.53 -0.01 8.81
CA PHE A 131 10.13 -0.42 8.96
C PHE A 131 9.83 -1.06 10.34
N HIS A 132 10.80 -1.02 11.25
CA HIS A 132 10.73 -1.57 12.61
C HIS A 132 10.35 -3.06 12.67
N LEU A 133 10.72 -3.83 11.62
CA LEU A 133 10.56 -5.27 11.64
C LEU A 133 11.38 -5.90 12.78
N PRO A 134 10.87 -6.94 13.45
CA PRO A 134 11.62 -7.61 14.49
C PRO A 134 12.90 -8.25 13.91
N LYS A 135 13.94 -8.34 14.74
CA LYS A 135 15.18 -9.01 14.35
C LYS A 135 14.91 -10.49 14.03
N PRO A 136 15.66 -11.10 13.09
CA PRO A 136 15.52 -12.51 12.78
C PRO A 136 15.53 -13.38 14.04
N SER A 137 14.57 -14.30 14.15
CA SER A 137 14.40 -15.18 15.31
C SER A 137 14.21 -16.64 14.89
N LYS A 138 14.36 -17.56 15.85
CA LYS A 138 14.13 -18.98 15.58
C LYS A 138 12.64 -19.23 15.30
N MET A 139 12.36 -20.22 14.48
CA MET A 139 11.00 -20.74 14.28
C MET A 139 10.78 -21.94 15.19
N GLU A 140 9.54 -22.13 15.64
CA GLU A 140 9.16 -23.37 16.32
C GLU A 140 9.42 -24.56 15.37
N ASN A 141 10.05 -25.61 15.90
CA ASN A 141 10.47 -26.82 15.18
C ASN A 141 11.69 -26.69 14.26
N TYR A 142 12.33 -25.52 14.19
CA TYR A 142 13.60 -25.33 13.46
C TYR A 142 14.70 -24.93 14.43
N THR A 143 15.61 -25.87 14.72
CA THR A 143 16.73 -25.65 15.64
C THR A 143 17.89 -24.91 14.99
N ASP A 144 17.99 -25.01 13.66
CA ASP A 144 19.09 -24.45 12.88
C ASP A 144 18.71 -23.10 12.22
N GLY A 145 19.52 -22.08 12.46
CA GLY A 145 19.35 -20.75 11.90
C GLY A 145 18.35 -19.81 12.61
N LYS A 146 18.40 -18.54 12.21
CA LYS A 146 17.42 -17.50 12.54
C LYS A 146 16.75 -17.05 11.25
N PHE A 147 15.44 -16.91 11.26
CA PHE A 147 14.67 -16.57 10.08
C PHE A 147 14.20 -15.12 10.14
N PRO A 148 14.33 -14.36 9.04
CA PRO A 148 13.83 -13.00 8.97
C PRO A 148 12.30 -12.98 8.91
N TYR A 149 11.71 -11.87 9.37
CA TYR A 149 10.31 -11.56 9.12
C TYR A 149 10.17 -11.01 7.70
N VAL A 150 9.17 -11.48 6.96
CA VAL A 150 9.03 -11.21 5.52
C VAL A 150 7.69 -10.58 5.18
N VAL A 151 7.74 -9.61 4.26
CA VAL A 151 6.57 -9.11 3.53
C VAL A 151 6.61 -9.75 2.16
N VAL A 152 5.54 -10.45 1.77
CA VAL A 152 5.49 -11.19 0.50
C VAL A 152 4.69 -10.42 -0.54
N SER A 153 5.09 -10.49 -1.80
CA SER A 153 4.33 -9.92 -2.91
C SER A 153 3.53 -11.01 -3.61
N LEU A 154 2.27 -10.74 -3.96
CA LEU A 154 1.43 -11.68 -4.70
C LEU A 154 1.65 -11.54 -6.20
N MET A 155 2.30 -12.52 -6.82
CA MET A 155 2.23 -12.75 -8.25
C MET A 155 1.64 -14.13 -8.50
N LYS A 156 0.84 -14.28 -9.57
CA LYS A 156 -0.02 -15.45 -9.84
C LYS A 156 0.69 -16.82 -9.76
N ASN A 157 2.02 -16.88 -9.82
CA ASN A 157 2.83 -18.10 -9.65
C ASN A 157 4.24 -17.83 -9.06
N LEU A 158 4.47 -16.73 -8.34
CA LEU A 158 5.80 -16.35 -7.88
C LEU A 158 5.74 -15.69 -6.50
N MET A 159 6.28 -16.37 -5.49
CA MET A 159 6.63 -15.76 -4.21
C MET A 159 8.04 -15.19 -4.37
N TRP A 160 8.20 -13.87 -4.45
CA TRP A 160 9.49 -13.22 -4.75
C TRP A 160 10.45 -13.27 -3.56
N PRO A 161 11.47 -14.16 -3.53
CA PRO A 161 12.46 -14.20 -2.47
C PRO A 161 13.73 -13.57 -3.06
N PHE A 162 13.87 -12.26 -2.91
CA PHE A 162 14.87 -11.41 -3.59
C PHE A 162 16.14 -12.14 -4.12
N PRO A 163 16.29 -12.33 -5.45
CA PRO A 163 17.61 -12.57 -6.03
C PRO A 163 18.29 -11.21 -6.23
N ARG A 164 19.33 -10.91 -5.45
CA ARG A 164 20.25 -9.81 -5.78
C ARG A 164 21.01 -10.18 -7.06
N ARG A 165 21.08 -9.23 -7.99
CA ARG A 165 22.22 -9.10 -8.90
C ARG A 165 23.13 -8.03 -8.34
#